data_AF-U7QYD5-F1
#
_entry.id   AF-U7QYD5-F1
#
_cell.length_a   1.000
_cell.length_b   1.000
_cell.length_c   1.000
_cell.angle_alpha   90.00
_cell.angle_beta   90.00
_cell.angle_gamma   90.00
#
_symmetry.space_group_name_H-M   'P 1'
#
loop_
_entity.id
_entity.type
_entity.pdbx_description
1 polymer ?
#
loop_
_entity_poly.entity_id
_entity_poly.type
_entity_poly.pdbx_seq_one_letter_code
_entity_poly.pdbx_strand_id
1 'polypeptide(L)'
;MKKLISMLFIFIGMISAPAFSAETNSGVVRVAEIKADWDNSAHYLYTFSGSLFGNCGKPGYIWSGSSSENINKLLSQAYAQGLNIKVGIENVSCNITTVYVIKQ
;
A
#
# COMPACT_ATOMS: atom_id res chain seq x y z
N MET A 1 -12.11 59.15 -11.76
CA MET A 1 -12.21 58.17 -12.88
C MET A 1 -11.77 56.81 -12.39
N LYS A 2 -12.51 55.79 -12.81
CA LYS A 2 -12.34 54.33 -12.66
C LYS A 2 -10.85 53.93 -12.57
N LYS A 3 -10.47 52.93 -11.77
CA LYS A 3 -10.54 51.52 -12.19
C LYS A 3 -10.36 50.58 -10.99
N LEU A 4 -11.34 49.69 -10.83
CA LEU A 4 -11.25 48.40 -10.15
C LEU A 4 -10.25 47.51 -10.89
N ILE A 5 -9.22 47.01 -10.22
CA ILE A 5 -8.35 45.92 -10.71
C ILE A 5 -8.08 45.04 -9.48
N SER A 6 -8.95 44.07 -9.24
CA SER A 6 -8.85 42.69 -9.73
C SER A 6 -8.25 41.82 -8.62
N MET A 7 -9.17 41.26 -7.83
CA MET A 7 -8.92 40.25 -6.81
C MET A 7 -8.60 38.95 -7.55
N LEU A 8 -7.33 38.64 -7.76
CA LEU A 8 -6.91 37.37 -8.34
C LEU A 8 -6.78 36.35 -7.19
N PHE A 9 -7.91 35.75 -6.81
CA PHE A 9 -7.91 34.52 -6.04
C PHE A 9 -7.38 33.40 -6.93
N ILE A 10 -6.07 33.18 -6.91
CA ILE A 10 -5.49 31.97 -7.45
C ILE A 10 -5.79 30.86 -6.42
N PHE A 11 -6.99 30.31 -6.49
CA PHE A 11 -7.23 28.95 -6.02
C PHE A 11 -6.44 28.02 -6.93
N ILE A 12 -5.15 27.84 -6.63
CA ILE A 12 -4.43 26.64 -7.05
C ILE A 12 -5.13 25.54 -6.29
N GLY A 13 -6.18 25.00 -6.89
CA GLY A 13 -6.72 23.72 -6.51
C GLY A 13 -5.52 22.81 -6.47
N MET A 14 -5.13 22.40 -5.26
CA MET A 14 -4.40 21.17 -5.07
C MET A 14 -5.36 20.13 -5.62
N ILE A 15 -5.22 19.85 -6.92
CA ILE A 15 -5.81 18.68 -7.54
C ILE A 15 -5.09 17.58 -6.78
N SER A 16 -5.71 17.10 -5.70
CA SER A 16 -5.28 15.91 -5.01
C SER A 16 -5.32 14.83 -6.07
N ALA A 17 -4.19 14.59 -6.71
CA ALA A 17 -4.01 13.42 -7.54
C ALA A 17 -4.53 12.27 -6.66
N PRO A 18 -5.52 11.50 -7.12
CA PRO A 18 -5.85 10.29 -6.40
C PRO A 18 -4.53 9.54 -6.28
N ALA A 19 -4.08 9.30 -5.04
CA ALA A 19 -2.95 8.42 -4.80
C ALA A 19 -3.30 7.15 -5.56
N PHE A 20 -2.60 6.88 -6.67
CA PHE A 20 -2.94 5.79 -7.55
C PHE A 20 -2.91 4.52 -6.72
N SER A 21 -4.09 4.06 -6.30
CA SER A 21 -4.26 2.76 -5.69
C SER A 21 -4.06 1.77 -6.83
N ALA A 22 -2.81 1.42 -7.10
CA ALA A 22 -2.47 0.46 -8.14
C ALA A 22 -3.30 -0.81 -7.91
N GLU A 23 -3.84 -1.41 -8.97
CA GLU A 23 -4.65 -2.62 -8.82
C GLU A 23 -3.86 -3.74 -8.10
N THR A 24 -4.58 -4.65 -7.44
CA THR A 24 -3.94 -5.84 -6.88
C THR A 24 -3.42 -6.72 -8.01
N ASN A 25 -2.17 -7.18 -7.93
CA ASN A 25 -1.58 -8.07 -8.92
C ASN A 25 -1.37 -9.50 -8.40
N SER A 26 -1.70 -9.78 -7.14
CA SER A 26 -1.74 -11.14 -6.60
C SER A 26 -3.06 -11.86 -6.86
N GLY A 27 -3.01 -13.20 -6.81
CA GLY A 27 -4.19 -14.01 -6.50
C GLY A 27 -4.58 -13.88 -5.02
N VAL A 28 -5.35 -14.83 -4.51
CA VAL A 28 -5.68 -14.87 -3.07
C VAL A 28 -4.44 -15.26 -2.27
N VAL A 29 -4.14 -14.48 -1.24
CA VAL A 29 -3.03 -14.72 -0.31
C VAL A 29 -3.46 -14.51 1.13
N ARG A 30 -2.61 -14.93 2.07
CA ARG A 30 -2.65 -14.56 3.49
C ARG A 30 -1.29 -14.05 3.93
N VAL A 31 -1.28 -13.11 4.86
CA VAL A 31 -0.02 -12.68 5.50
C VAL A 31 0.56 -13.88 6.25
N ALA A 32 1.82 -14.22 5.96
CA ALA A 32 2.52 -15.34 6.57
C ALA A 32 3.40 -14.86 7.74
N GLU A 33 4.15 -13.76 7.53
CA GLU A 33 5.02 -13.18 8.55
C GLU A 33 5.01 -11.64 8.46
N ILE A 34 5.30 -10.99 9.58
CA ILE A 34 5.43 -9.53 9.71
C ILE A 34 6.75 -9.22 10.44
N LYS A 35 7.50 -8.24 9.96
CA LYS A 35 8.67 -7.66 10.64
C LYS A 35 8.57 -6.14 10.65
N ALA A 36 9.02 -5.51 11.72
CA ALA A 36 9.28 -4.08 11.72
C ALA A 36 10.64 -3.80 11.10
N ASP A 37 10.76 -2.71 10.36
CA ASP A 37 12.05 -2.18 9.94
C ASP A 37 12.66 -1.36 11.09
N TRP A 38 13.89 -1.68 11.46
CA TRP A 38 14.58 -0.98 12.55
C TRP A 38 14.93 0.46 12.17
N ASP A 39 15.28 0.69 10.90
CA ASP A 39 15.75 1.99 10.42
C ASP A 39 14.60 2.95 10.14
N ASN A 40 13.36 2.45 10.06
CA ASN A 40 12.17 3.25 9.83
C ASN A 40 10.96 2.67 10.58
N SER A 41 10.56 3.34 11.66
CA SER A 41 9.45 2.91 12.52
C SER A 41 8.08 2.86 11.85
N ALA A 42 7.91 3.53 10.70
CA ALA A 42 6.69 3.48 9.90
C ALA A 42 6.72 2.35 8.85
N HIS A 43 7.88 1.73 8.61
CA HIS A 43 8.08 0.72 7.58
C HIS A 43 7.97 -0.68 8.17
N TYR A 44 7.12 -1.49 7.56
CA TYR A 44 6.94 -2.90 7.91
C TYR A 44 7.17 -3.77 6.69
N LEU A 45 7.72 -4.96 6.96
CA LEU A 45 8.05 -5.96 5.96
C LEU A 45 7.12 -7.16 6.14
N TYR A 46 6.68 -7.72 5.02
CA TYR A 46 5.68 -8.77 4.97
C TYR A 46 6.10 -9.91 4.03
N THR A 47 5.72 -11.13 4.41
CA THR A 47 5.64 -12.28 3.50
C THR A 47 4.19 -12.75 3.40
N PHE A 48 3.86 -13.41 2.29
CA PHE A 48 2.53 -13.90 1.99
C PHE A 48 2.56 -15.37 1.57
N SER A 49 1.61 -16.14 2.06
CA SER A 49 1.32 -17.48 1.55
C SER A 49 0.22 -17.39 0.49
N GLY A 50 0.39 -18.09 -0.63
CA GLY A 50 -0.58 -18.12 -1.74
C GLY A 50 0.02 -17.69 -3.06
N SER A 51 -0.82 -17.19 -3.96
CA SER A 51 -0.45 -16.86 -5.35
C SER A 51 0.01 -15.41 -5.48
N LEU A 52 1.32 -15.18 -5.45
CA LEU A 52 1.95 -13.89 -5.76
C LEU A 52 2.32 -13.80 -7.24
N PHE A 53 2.37 -12.57 -7.77
CA PHE A 53 2.79 -12.30 -9.17
C PHE A 53 4.29 -12.56 -9.40
N GLY A 54 5.12 -12.35 -8.37
CA GLY A 54 6.56 -12.45 -8.45
C GLY A 54 7.19 -12.90 -7.13
N ASN A 55 8.49 -12.62 -6.97
CA ASN A 55 9.25 -13.04 -5.80
C ASN A 55 9.11 -12.10 -4.59
N CYS A 56 8.64 -10.87 -4.79
CA CYS A 56 8.39 -9.94 -3.70
C CYS A 56 7.32 -10.48 -2.75
N GLY A 57 7.67 -10.62 -1.47
CA GLY A 57 6.79 -11.11 -0.41
C GLY A 57 6.65 -12.62 -0.38
N LYS A 58 7.37 -13.37 -1.23
CA LYS A 58 7.35 -14.84 -1.19
C LYS A 58 8.25 -15.35 -0.07
N PRO A 59 7.79 -16.26 0.81
CA PRO A 59 8.63 -16.85 1.85
C PRO A 59 9.93 -17.44 1.27
N GLY A 60 11.07 -17.09 1.87
CA GLY A 60 12.40 -17.47 1.39
C GLY A 60 13.00 -16.58 0.30
N TYR A 61 12.30 -15.54 -0.15
CA TYR A 61 12.77 -14.56 -1.13
C TYR A 61 12.82 -13.14 -0.51
N ILE A 62 12.68 -12.10 -1.34
CA ILE A 62 12.69 -10.70 -0.93
C ILE A 62 11.37 -10.38 -0.22
N TRP A 63 11.44 -9.68 0.91
CA TRP A 63 10.26 -9.25 1.66
C TRP A 63 9.59 -8.06 0.97
N SER A 64 8.27 -7.96 1.05
CA SER A 64 7.57 -6.76 0.55
C SER A 64 7.39 -5.75 1.67
N GLY A 65 7.68 -4.49 1.38
CA GLY A 65 7.66 -3.41 2.36
C GLY A 65 6.46 -2.48 2.21
N SER A 66 6.04 -1.83 3.29
CA SER A 66 5.11 -0.69 3.21
C SER A 66 5.36 0.30 4.33
N SER A 67 5.43 1.58 3.97
CA SER A 67 5.46 2.73 4.91
C SER A 67 4.09 3.39 5.07
N SER A 68 3.05 2.85 4.43
CA SER A 68 1.69 3.38 4.50
C SER A 68 0.97 2.85 5.73
N GLU A 69 0.59 3.74 6.64
CA GLU A 69 -0.14 3.39 7.87
C GLU A 69 -1.41 2.58 7.59
N ASN A 70 -2.18 2.97 6.57
CA ASN A 70 -3.43 2.29 6.21
C ASN A 70 -3.18 0.88 5.69
N ILE A 71 -2.17 0.68 4.85
CA ILE A 71 -1.78 -0.65 4.35
C ILE A 71 -1.31 -1.51 5.52
N ASN A 72 -0.43 -0.97 6.36
CA ASN A 72 0.15 -1.71 7.49
C ASN A 72 -0.93 -2.13 8.50
N LYS A 73 -1.91 -1.26 8.75
CA LYS A 73 -3.08 -1.56 9.58
C LYS A 73 -3.93 -2.69 9.00
N LEU A 74 -4.24 -2.64 7.70
CA LEU A 74 -5.03 -3.69 7.04
C LEU A 74 -4.29 -5.04 7.04
N LEU A 75 -2.98 -5.05 6.77
CA LEU A 75 -2.17 -6.26 6.78
C LEU A 75 -2.06 -6.86 8.18
N SER A 76 -1.84 -6.02 9.21
CA SER A 76 -1.82 -6.46 10.60
C SER A 76 -3.15 -7.08 11.02
N GLN A 77 -4.28 -6.45 10.67
CA GLN A 77 -5.61 -6.98 10.92
C GLN A 77 -5.86 -8.30 10.18
N ALA A 78 -5.48 -8.38 8.91
CA ALA A 78 -5.61 -9.59 8.11
C ALA A 78 -4.78 -10.75 8.67
N TYR A 79 -3.57 -10.47 9.15
CA TYR A 79 -2.73 -11.46 9.83
C TYR A 79 -3.37 -11.96 11.12
N ALA A 80 -3.78 -11.05 12.01
CA ALA A 80 -4.37 -11.40 13.30
C ALA A 80 -5.67 -12.21 13.18
N GLN A 81 -6.43 -11.99 12.11
CA GLN A 81 -7.72 -12.65 11.87
C GLN A 81 -7.63 -13.80 10.84
N GLY A 82 -6.46 -14.07 10.27
CA GLY A 82 -6.29 -15.10 9.23
C GLY A 82 -7.09 -14.84 7.95
N LEU A 83 -7.30 -13.58 7.57
CA LEU A 83 -8.14 -13.19 6.44
C LEU A 83 -7.47 -13.47 5.09
N ASN A 84 -8.30 -13.83 4.12
CA ASN A 84 -7.89 -13.88 2.72
C ASN A 84 -7.85 -12.47 2.14
N ILE A 85 -6.75 -12.12 1.47
CA ILE A 85 -6.55 -10.81 0.87
C ILE A 85 -6.03 -10.94 -0.56
N LYS A 86 -6.04 -9.83 -1.29
CA LYS A 86 -5.21 -9.60 -2.48
C LYS A 86 -4.31 -8.40 -2.24
N VAL A 87 -3.12 -8.42 -2.81
CA VAL A 87 -2.14 -7.35 -2.67
C VAL A 87 -1.65 -6.88 -4.03
N GLY A 88 -1.38 -5.59 -4.14
CA GLY A 88 -0.61 -4.99 -5.22
C GLY A 88 0.81 -4.77 -4.72
N ILE A 89 1.80 -5.31 -5.43
CA ILE A 89 3.22 -5.15 -5.10
C ILE A 89 3.97 -4.66 -6.34
N GLU A 90 4.67 -3.54 -6.19
CA GLU A 90 5.56 -3.00 -7.22
C GLU A 90 6.82 -3.88 -7.28
N ASN A 91 7.15 -4.40 -8.47
CA ASN A 91 8.09 -5.52 -8.60
C ASN A 91 9.57 -5.13 -8.44
N VAL A 92 9.93 -3.86 -8.64
CA VAL A 92 11.33 -3.40 -8.56
C VAL A 92 11.72 -3.11 -7.11
N SER A 93 10.91 -2.36 -6.38
CA SER A 93 11.17 -2.00 -4.97
C SER A 93 10.56 -2.96 -3.96
N CYS A 94 9.74 -3.91 -4.41
CA CYS A 94 8.90 -4.75 -3.55
C CYS A 94 8.00 -3.94 -2.59
N ASN A 95 7.65 -2.71 -2.95
CA ASN A 95 6.74 -1.89 -2.16
C ASN A 95 5.28 -2.32 -2.38
N ILE A 96 4.54 -2.50 -1.29
CA ILE A 96 3.13 -2.84 -1.31
C ILE A 96 2.34 -1.56 -1.57
N THR A 97 1.58 -1.55 -2.65
CA THR A 97 0.84 -0.36 -3.09
C THR A 97 -0.63 -0.41 -2.70
N THR A 98 -1.21 -1.61 -2.58
CA THR A 98 -2.65 -1.81 -2.34
C THR A 98 -2.92 -3.11 -1.61
N VAL A 99 -3.95 -3.12 -0.77
CA VAL A 99 -4.46 -4.31 -0.09
C VAL A 99 -5.98 -4.33 -0.20
N TYR A 100 -6.52 -5.47 -0.64
CA TYR A 100 -7.95 -5.72 -0.72
C TYR A 100 -8.31 -6.91 0.17
N VAL A 101 -9.12 -6.67 1.20
CA VAL A 101 -9.64 -7.74 2.07
C VAL A 101 -10.84 -8.39 1.41
N ILE A 102 -10.78 -9.70 1.23
CA ILE A 102 -11.89 -10.47 0.66
C ILE A 102 -12.92 -10.69 1.75
N LYS A 103 -14.11 -10.10 1.58
CA LYS A 103 -15.26 -10.35 2.47
C LYS A 103 -15.72 -11.80 2.27
N GLN A 104 -15.92 -12.50 3.39
CA GLN A 104 -16.49 -13.85 3.43
C GLN A 104 -17.99 -13.80 3.18
#